data_AF-A0A2V9WC16-F1
#
_entry.id   AF-A0A2V9WC16-F1
#
_cell.length_a   1.000
_cell.length_b   1.000
_cell.length_c   1.000
_cell.angle_alpha   90.00
_cell.angle_beta   90.00
_cell.angle_gamma   90.00
#
_symmetry.space_group_name_H-M   'P 1'
#
loop_
_entity.id
_entity.type
_entity.pdbx_description
1 polymer ?
#
loop_
_entity_poly.entity_id
_entity_poly.type
_entity_poly.pdbx_seq_one_letter_code
_entity_poly.pdbx_strand_id
1 'polypeptide(L)'
;MGRALHARESGGNSRIEWRTPTWRLQPLDCGRIDALSLPRAKQAGVPPHGPEGGIDHWTGSHQYWVDTLYMACPVLARSGRLENKPAYVDDAAQQFIVHARHLQDDKTGLFYHM
;
A
#
# COMPACT_ATOMS: atom_id res chain seq x y z
N MET A 1 24.70 -2.55 -0.30
CA MET A 1 25.72 -2.85 0.75
C MET A 1 25.10 -2.60 2.11
N GLY A 2 24.54 -3.64 2.73
CA GLY A 2 23.94 -3.56 4.08
C GLY A 2 25.02 -3.57 5.15
N ARG A 3 24.97 -2.64 6.10
CA ARG A 3 25.81 -2.71 7.30
C ARG A 3 25.04 -3.42 8.41
N ALA A 4 25.63 -4.52 8.87
CA ALA A 4 25.21 -5.28 10.04
C ALA A 4 25.24 -4.40 11.30
N LEU A 5 24.27 -4.64 12.19
CA LEU A 5 24.21 -4.06 13.52
C LEU A 5 25.29 -4.73 14.40
N HIS A 6 26.33 -3.98 14.77
CA HIS A 6 27.16 -4.35 15.91
C HIS A 6 26.60 -3.66 17.15
N ALA A 7 26.08 -4.44 18.09
CA ALA A 7 25.77 -3.97 19.43
C ALA A 7 27.08 -3.91 20.24
N ARG A 8 27.48 -2.70 20.65
CA ARG A 8 28.50 -2.51 21.69
C ARG A 8 27.76 -2.09 22.95
N GLU A 9 27.74 -2.96 23.95
CA GLU A 9 27.28 -2.61 25.28
C GLU A 9 28.46 -2.01 26.07
N SER A 10 28.39 -0.71 26.35
CA SER A 10 29.20 -0.07 27.37
C SER A 10 28.26 0.45 28.44
N GLY A 11 28.38 -0.11 29.65
CA GLY A 11 27.53 0.16 30.79
C GLY A 11 27.46 1.63 31.20
N GLY A 12 26.33 2.00 31.79
CA GLY A 12 26.09 3.30 32.42
C GLY A 12 24.80 3.96 31.94
N ASN A 13 23.75 3.87 32.77
CA ASN A 13 22.49 4.61 32.68
C ASN A 13 21.69 4.45 31.37
N SER A 14 20.83 3.43 31.34
CA SER A 14 19.92 3.10 30.23
C SER A 14 18.78 4.11 30.09
N ARG A 15 19.09 5.31 29.60
CA ARG A 15 18.10 6.19 28.98
C ARG A 15 17.80 5.64 27.58
N ILE A 16 16.64 5.02 27.42
CA ILE A 16 16.13 4.57 26.12
C ILE A 16 15.96 5.82 25.25
N GLU A 17 16.89 6.01 24.32
CA GLU A 17 16.81 7.08 23.33
C GLU A 17 16.07 6.53 22.10
N TRP A 18 14.78 6.85 22.00
CA TRP A 18 13.99 6.58 20.81
C TRP A 18 14.55 7.41 19.66
N ARG A 19 15.46 6.83 18.86
CA ARG A 19 15.81 7.40 17.56
C ARG A 19 14.56 7.33 16.69
N THR A 20 13.95 8.48 16.42
CA THR A 20 12.93 8.57 15.38
C THR A 20 13.57 8.08 14.08
N PRO A 21 13.05 7.01 13.44
CA PRO A 21 13.52 6.66 12.12
C PRO A 21 13.22 7.86 11.24
N THR A 22 14.25 8.51 10.69
CA THR A 22 14.06 9.52 9.67
C THR A 22 13.67 8.78 8.39
N TRP A 23 12.40 8.35 8.32
CA TRP A 23 11.69 8.13 7.07
C TRP A 23 11.75 9.41 6.23
N ARG A 24 12.88 9.63 5.55
CA ARG A 24 12.92 10.56 4.43
C ARG A 24 11.94 9.97 3.43
N LEU A 25 10.71 10.48 3.44
CA LEU A 25 9.72 10.24 2.39
C LEU A 25 10.45 10.62 1.10
N GLN A 26 10.93 9.62 0.38
CA GLN A 26 11.30 9.85 -1.00
C GLN A 26 10.01 10.31 -1.65
N PRO A 27 10.01 11.45 -2.35
CA PRO A 27 8.89 11.79 -3.20
C PRO A 27 8.62 10.52 -4.00
N LEU A 28 7.41 9.98 -3.84
CA LEU A 28 6.93 9.04 -4.83
C LEU A 28 6.97 9.87 -6.10
N ASP A 29 7.86 9.54 -7.03
CA ASP A 29 7.69 9.98 -8.41
C ASP A 29 6.50 9.20 -8.95
N CYS A 30 5.32 9.55 -8.42
CA CYS A 30 4.02 9.16 -8.94
C CYS A 30 3.81 10.04 -10.16
N GLY A 31 4.65 9.83 -11.18
CA GLY A 31 4.44 10.37 -12.51
C GLY A 31 3.00 10.05 -12.88
N ARG A 32 2.18 11.11 -12.90
CA ARG A 32 0.79 11.18 -13.33
C ARG A 32 0.09 9.80 -13.32
N ILE A 33 -0.52 9.45 -12.19
CA ILE A 33 -1.45 8.32 -12.10
C ILE A 33 -2.68 8.68 -12.94
N ASP A 34 -2.61 8.45 -14.24
CA ASP A 34 -3.77 8.50 -15.11
C ASP A 34 -4.60 7.24 -14.80
N ALA A 35 -5.59 7.40 -13.94
CA ALA A 35 -6.50 6.34 -13.48
C ALA A 35 -7.14 5.55 -14.65
N LEU A 36 -7.21 6.15 -15.83
CA LEU A 36 -7.77 5.59 -17.06
C LEU A 36 -6.74 4.80 -17.91
N SER A 37 -5.45 4.89 -17.59
CA SER A 37 -4.34 4.35 -18.41
C SER A 37 -3.63 3.15 -17.79
N LEU A 38 -3.86 2.88 -16.51
CA LEU A 38 -3.22 1.76 -15.84
C LEU A 38 -3.80 0.45 -16.39
N PRO A 39 -2.98 -0.42 -17.01
CA PRO A 39 -3.48 -1.66 -17.57
C PRO A 39 -4.07 -2.50 -16.44
N ARG A 40 -5.39 -2.75 -16.51
CA ARG A 40 -6.15 -3.64 -15.62
C ARG A 40 -5.26 -4.82 -15.26
N ALA A 41 -4.85 -4.90 -13.99
CA ALA A 41 -3.84 -5.85 -13.53
C ALA A 41 -4.32 -7.29 -13.76
N LYS A 42 -4.08 -7.77 -14.97
CA LYS A 42 -4.18 -9.17 -15.39
C LYS A 42 -2.75 -9.69 -15.55
N GLN A 43 -1.88 -9.29 -14.63
CA GLN A 43 -0.45 -9.56 -14.64
C GLN A 43 -0.17 -10.72 -13.70
N ALA A 44 0.49 -11.76 -14.21
CA ALA A 44 0.81 -12.96 -13.44
C ALA A 44 1.61 -12.60 -12.18
N GLY A 45 1.03 -12.90 -11.00
CA GLY A 45 1.64 -12.64 -9.69
C GLY A 45 0.89 -11.62 -8.80
N VAL A 46 -0.04 -10.85 -9.37
CA VAL A 46 -0.93 -9.99 -8.57
C VAL A 46 -2.02 -10.86 -7.91
N PRO A 47 -2.37 -10.61 -6.63
CA PRO A 47 -3.43 -11.36 -5.93
C PRO A 47 -4.75 -11.36 -6.70
N PRO A 48 -5.59 -12.41 -6.56
CA PRO A 48 -6.88 -12.45 -7.23
C PRO A 48 -7.76 -11.27 -6.77
N HIS A 49 -8.30 -10.55 -7.75
CA HIS A 49 -9.26 -9.47 -7.53
C HIS A 49 -10.68 -9.94 -7.85
N GLY A 50 -11.67 -9.24 -7.29
CA GLY A 50 -13.06 -9.35 -7.70
C GLY A 50 -13.27 -8.93 -9.17
N PRO A 51 -14.50 -9.08 -9.70
CA PRO A 51 -14.81 -8.84 -11.10
C PRO A 51 -14.45 -7.43 -11.59
N GLU A 52 -14.49 -6.43 -10.71
CA GLU A 52 -14.15 -5.04 -11.03
C GLU A 52 -12.66 -4.69 -10.85
N GLY A 53 -11.83 -5.65 -10.46
CA GLY A 53 -10.39 -5.44 -10.23
C GLY A 53 -10.04 -4.93 -8.83
N GLY A 54 -11.01 -4.82 -7.93
CA GLY A 54 -10.78 -4.51 -6.53
C GLY A 54 -10.49 -5.75 -5.69
N ILE A 55 -9.70 -5.61 -4.62
CA ILE A 55 -9.54 -6.64 -3.60
C ILE A 55 -10.80 -6.68 -2.74
N ASP A 56 -11.48 -7.83 -2.72
CA ASP A 56 -12.58 -8.06 -1.79
C ASP A 56 -12.03 -8.14 -0.36
N HIS A 57 -12.80 -7.67 0.62
CA HIS A 57 -12.39 -7.79 2.02
C HIS A 57 -12.31 -9.25 2.49
N TRP A 58 -13.18 -10.11 1.98
CA TRP A 58 -13.05 -11.56 2.00
C TRP A 58 -13.13 -12.09 0.58
N THR A 59 -12.24 -12.99 0.20
CA THR A 59 -12.19 -13.56 -1.16
C THR A 59 -13.56 -14.05 -1.62
N GLY A 60 -14.13 -13.41 -2.65
CA GLY A 60 -15.43 -13.77 -3.23
C GLY A 60 -16.65 -13.19 -2.50
N SER A 61 -16.47 -12.30 -1.52
CA SER A 61 -17.59 -11.63 -0.85
C SER A 61 -18.17 -10.47 -1.65
N HIS A 62 -17.42 -9.95 -2.63
CA HIS A 62 -17.77 -8.74 -3.39
C HIS A 62 -18.03 -7.52 -2.50
N GLN A 63 -17.43 -7.47 -1.30
CA GLN A 63 -17.52 -6.33 -0.38
C GLN A 63 -16.20 -5.57 -0.36
N TYR A 64 -16.28 -4.26 -0.51
CA TYR A 64 -15.15 -3.35 -0.34
C TYR A 64 -15.20 -2.73 1.05
N TRP A 65 -14.07 -2.73 1.74
CA TRP A 65 -13.94 -2.14 3.07
C TRP A 65 -12.77 -1.17 3.05
N VAL A 66 -12.90 -0.05 3.76
CA VAL A 66 -11.80 0.93 3.86
C VAL A 66 -10.58 0.32 4.55
N ASP A 67 -10.78 -0.65 5.45
CA ASP A 67 -9.71 -1.39 6.12
C ASP A 67 -8.84 -2.20 5.15
N THR A 68 -9.42 -2.72 4.06
CA THR A 68 -8.67 -3.44 3.02
C THR A 68 -7.62 -2.54 2.38
N LEU A 69 -7.93 -1.25 2.17
CA LEU A 69 -6.96 -0.30 1.64
C LEU A 69 -5.76 -0.14 2.56
N TYR A 70 -6.01 0.00 3.87
CA TYR A 70 -4.93 0.16 4.86
C TYR A 70 -4.11 -1.12 5.04
N MET A 71 -4.76 -2.28 5.03
CA MET A 71 -4.07 -3.56 5.26
C MET A 71 -3.29 -4.06 4.04
N ALA A 72 -3.87 -3.95 2.83
CA ALA A 72 -3.29 -4.55 1.64
C ALA A 72 -2.36 -3.59 0.88
N CYS A 73 -2.76 -2.34 0.65
CA CYS A 73 -2.03 -1.45 -0.27
C CYS A 73 -0.60 -1.12 0.19
N PRO A 74 -0.33 -0.82 1.48
CA PRO A 74 1.03 -0.55 1.94
C PRO A 74 1.95 -1.77 1.80
N VAL A 75 1.43 -2.97 2.08
CA VAL A 75 2.18 -4.22 1.93
C VAL A 75 2.49 -4.46 0.46
N LEU A 76 1.49 -4.33 -0.41
CA LEU A 76 1.63 -4.54 -1.84
C LEU A 76 2.64 -3.56 -2.47
N ALA A 77 2.52 -2.27 -2.18
CA ALA A 77 3.44 -1.24 -2.67
C ALA A 77 4.87 -1.46 -2.14
N ARG A 78 5.03 -1.83 -0.86
CA ARG A 78 6.34 -2.12 -0.27
C ARG A 78 6.98 -3.35 -0.92
N SER A 79 6.24 -4.44 -1.06
CA SER A 79 6.72 -5.67 -1.71
C SER A 79 7.11 -5.40 -3.16
N GLY A 80 6.30 -4.63 -3.90
CA GLY A 80 6.63 -4.19 -5.26
C GLY A 80 7.98 -3.47 -5.35
N ARG A 81 8.26 -2.55 -4.41
CA ARG A 81 9.55 -1.87 -4.35
C ARG A 81 10.71 -2.79 -3.97
N LEU A 82 10.50 -3.71 -3.03
CA LEU A 82 11.54 -4.63 -2.56
C LEU A 82 11.91 -5.66 -3.63
N GLU A 83 10.93 -6.10 -4.42
CA GLU A 83 11.09 -7.11 -5.47
C GLU A 83 11.35 -6.50 -6.86
N ASN A 84 11.43 -5.17 -6.98
CA ASN A 84 11.50 -4.44 -8.26
C ASN A 84 10.36 -4.82 -9.24
N LYS A 85 9.14 -4.98 -8.71
CA LYS A 85 7.91 -5.24 -9.45
C LYS A 85 7.01 -4.00 -9.43
N PRO A 86 7.14 -3.07 -10.39
CA PRO A 86 6.34 -1.84 -10.41
C PRO A 86 4.84 -2.11 -10.52
N ALA A 87 4.45 -3.22 -11.15
CA ALA A 87 3.07 -3.69 -11.25
C ALA A 87 2.32 -3.75 -9.90
N TYR A 88 3.01 -4.07 -8.81
CA TYR A 88 2.38 -4.15 -7.49
C TYR A 88 2.15 -2.75 -6.90
N VAL A 89 3.00 -1.79 -7.23
CA VAL A 89 2.81 -0.39 -6.85
C VAL A 89 1.63 0.20 -7.62
N ASP A 90 1.55 -0.10 -8.92
CA ASP A 90 0.44 0.33 -9.78
C ASP A 90 -0.89 -0.30 -9.33
N ASP A 91 -0.89 -1.58 -8.98
CA ASP A 91 -2.07 -2.24 -8.46
C ASP A 91 -2.51 -1.65 -7.11
N ALA A 92 -1.57 -1.39 -6.19
CA ALA A 92 -1.88 -0.70 -4.94
C ALA A 92 -2.54 0.67 -5.17
N ALA A 93 -2.09 1.44 -6.17
CA ALA A 93 -2.72 2.70 -6.55
C ALA A 93 -4.13 2.49 -7.15
N GLN A 94 -4.31 1.47 -7.99
CA GLN A 94 -5.61 1.10 -8.55
C GLN A 94 -6.62 0.72 -7.46
N GLN A 95 -6.18 0.05 -6.40
CA GLN A 95 -7.07 -0.31 -5.30
C GLN A 95 -7.72 0.93 -4.66
N PHE A 96 -6.99 2.03 -4.48
CA PHE A 96 -7.59 3.28 -3.98
C PHE A 96 -8.67 3.82 -4.91
N ILE A 97 -8.47 3.76 -6.22
CA ILE A 97 -9.44 4.25 -7.21
C ILE A 97 -10.69 3.34 -7.22
N VAL A 98 -10.51 2.02 -7.22
CA VAL A 98 -11.62 1.07 -7.21
C VAL A 98 -12.44 1.19 -5.93
N HIS A 99 -11.80 1.23 -4.77
CA HIS A 99 -12.51 1.34 -3.49
C HIS A 99 -13.16 2.71 -3.32
N ALA A 100 -12.51 3.81 -3.73
CA ALA A 100 -13.10 5.14 -3.66
C ALA A 100 -14.39 5.24 -4.48
N ARG A 101 -14.45 4.63 -5.67
CA ARG A 101 -15.68 4.59 -6.48
C ARG A 101 -16.89 3.95 -5.77
N HIS A 102 -16.65 3.10 -4.76
CA HIS A 102 -17.71 2.41 -4.03
C HIS A 102 -17.97 3.01 -2.65
N LEU A 103 -16.92 3.48 -1.98
CA LEU A 103 -16.95 3.86 -0.58
C LEU A 103 -16.96 5.37 -0.37
N GLN A 104 -16.54 6.18 -1.35
CA GLN A 104 -16.46 7.62 -1.16
C GLN A 104 -17.83 8.27 -1.40
N ASP A 105 -18.27 9.09 -0.44
CA ASP A 105 -19.43 9.96 -0.62
C ASP A 105 -19.03 11.19 -1.45
N ASP A 106 -19.68 11.38 -2.60
CA ASP A 106 -19.37 12.47 -3.54
C ASP A 106 -19.56 13.88 -2.95
N LYS A 107 -20.41 14.02 -1.92
CA LYS A 107 -20.72 15.32 -1.32
C LYS A 107 -19.70 15.75 -0.29
N THR A 108 -19.31 14.84 0.59
CA THR A 108 -18.41 15.13 1.72
C THR A 108 -16.96 14.70 1.47
N GLY A 109 -16.74 13.80 0.51
CA GLY A 109 -15.43 13.19 0.25
C GLY A 109 -15.02 12.17 1.31
N LEU A 110 -15.86 11.89 2.31
CA LEU A 110 -15.61 10.88 3.34
C LEU A 110 -15.86 9.47 2.80
N PHE A 111 -15.25 8.48 3.45
CA PHE A 111 -15.41 7.08 3.10
C PHE A 111 -16.39 6.40 4.06
N TYR A 112 -17.35 5.67 3.51
CA TYR A 112 -18.11 4.67 4.24
C TYR A 112 -17.19 3.53 4.68
N HIS A 113 -17.55 2.89 5.79
CA HIS A 113 -16.78 1.76 6.31
C HIS A 113 -16.86 0.55 5.37
N MET A 114 -18.08 0.26 4.88
CA MET A 114 -18.47 -0.83 3.96
C MET A 114 -19.82 -0.54 3.34
#